data_AF-A0A143G8M9-F1
#
_entry.id   AF-A0A143G8M9-F1
#
_cell.length_a   1.000
_cell.length_b   1.000
_cell.length_c   1.000
_cell.angle_alpha   90.00
_cell.angle_beta   90.00
_cell.angle_gamma   90.00
#
_symmetry.space_group_name_H-M   'P 1'
#
loop_
_entity.id
_entity.type
_entity.pdbx_description
1 polymer ?
#
loop_
_entity_poly.entity_id
_entity_poly.type
_entity_poly.pdbx_seq_one_letter_code
_entity_poly.pdbx_strand_id
1 'polypeptide(L)'
;MFSDKSKTQSGKKNNNWQIKYYQSEFGRICSSAVQAWESAYKHLQSIMYKKDDLVVMDNCMEAGCPTKGKRIWRCRTDHFTACSGDIAIFLEDNHGYNYSGYFLTYFLRPASEDEIKAFEGQSPIPPKAEKLNLSSPSLL
;
A
#
# COMPACT_ATOMS: atom_id res chain seq x y z
N MET A 1 -44.39 -48.93 -13.13
CA MET A 1 -44.03 -48.71 -11.71
C MET A 1 -42.53 -48.49 -11.63
N PHE A 2 -42.08 -47.24 -11.53
CA PHE A 2 -40.78 -46.93 -10.93
C PHE A 2 -40.96 -45.69 -10.07
N SER A 3 -40.72 -45.88 -8.78
CA SER A 3 -40.98 -44.94 -7.72
C SER A 3 -40.07 -43.73 -7.79
N ASP A 4 -40.68 -42.55 -7.81
CA ASP A 4 -40.13 -41.34 -7.23
C ASP A 4 -39.80 -41.56 -5.76
N LYS A 5 -38.58 -41.16 -5.35
CA LYS A 5 -38.20 -40.68 -4.00
C LYS A 5 -36.68 -40.49 -3.93
N SER A 6 -36.21 -39.30 -4.28
CA SER A 6 -34.99 -38.77 -3.66
C SER A 6 -35.37 -37.54 -2.84
N LYS A 7 -35.65 -37.76 -1.56
CA LYS A 7 -35.72 -36.71 -0.53
C LYS A 7 -34.36 -36.03 -0.49
N THR A 8 -34.29 -34.78 -0.94
CA THR A 8 -33.13 -33.92 -0.67
C THR A 8 -33.17 -33.53 0.81
N GLN A 9 -32.39 -34.21 1.64
CA GLN A 9 -32.13 -33.76 3.00
C GLN A 9 -31.34 -32.45 2.93
N SER A 10 -31.93 -31.36 3.40
CA SER A 10 -31.25 -30.11 3.67
C SER A 10 -30.29 -30.30 4.86
N GLY A 11 -29.13 -30.90 4.59
CA GLY A 11 -28.00 -30.84 5.51
C GLY A 11 -27.49 -29.41 5.51
N LYS A 12 -27.74 -28.66 6.60
CA LYS A 12 -27.06 -27.40 6.88
C LYS A 12 -25.56 -27.65 6.72
N LYS A 13 -24.96 -27.15 5.64
CA LYS A 13 -23.51 -27.06 5.55
C LYS A 13 -23.08 -26.13 6.68
N ASN A 14 -22.46 -26.69 7.71
CA ASN A 14 -21.69 -25.89 8.66
C ASN A 14 -20.54 -25.31 7.85
N ASN A 15 -20.74 -24.08 7.39
CA ASN A 15 -19.72 -23.31 6.72
C ASN A 15 -18.66 -23.00 7.79
N ASN A 16 -17.69 -23.90 7.92
CA ASN A 16 -16.61 -23.81 8.89
C ASN A 16 -15.62 -22.73 8.42
N TRP A 17 -16.10 -21.49 8.31
CA TRP A 17 -15.27 -20.30 8.12
C TRP A 17 -14.50 -20.12 9.41
N GLN A 18 -13.31 -20.70 9.46
CA GLN A 18 -12.35 -20.36 10.49
C GLN A 18 -11.80 -18.98 10.12
N ILE A 19 -12.03 -18.00 10.99
CA ILE A 19 -11.29 -16.75 10.95
C ILE A 19 -9.83 -17.15 11.16
N LYS A 20 -9.03 -17.16 10.07
CA LYS A 20 -7.59 -17.30 10.17
C LYS A 20 -7.09 -16.03 10.85
N TYR A 21 -6.82 -16.12 12.15
CA TYR A 21 -6.15 -15.06 12.86
C TYR A 21 -4.82 -14.79 12.15
N TYR A 22 -4.64 -13.57 11.64
CA TYR A 22 -3.33 -13.09 11.23
C TYR A 22 -2.45 -13.14 12.48
N GLN A 23 -1.56 -14.13 12.57
CA GLN A 23 -0.40 -14.04 13.44
C GLN A 23 0.51 -12.99 12.80
N SER A 24 0.28 -11.71 13.09
CA SER A 24 1.37 -10.75 12.99
C SER A 24 2.34 -11.01 14.14
N GLU A 25 3.59 -10.59 14.01
CA GLU A 25 4.59 -10.62 15.08
C GLU A 25 4.15 -9.85 16.36
N PHE A 26 2.98 -9.19 16.34
CA PHE A 26 2.39 -8.45 17.46
C PHE A 26 1.33 -9.23 18.26
N GLY A 27 1.13 -10.53 17.96
CA GLY A 27 0.94 -11.56 18.99
C GLY A 27 -0.15 -11.39 20.05
N ARG A 28 -1.33 -10.82 19.73
CA ARG A 28 -2.51 -10.96 20.60
C ARG A 28 -3.54 -11.88 19.95
N ILE A 29 -3.80 -13.02 20.61
CA ILE A 29 -4.98 -13.83 20.32
C ILE A 29 -6.20 -12.95 20.61
N CYS A 30 -6.84 -12.47 19.56
CA CYS A 30 -8.05 -11.67 19.68
C CYS A 30 -9.23 -12.62 19.87
N SER A 31 -10.06 -12.43 20.91
CA SER A 31 -11.23 -13.27 21.16
C SER A 31 -12.51 -12.71 20.52
N SER A 32 -12.44 -11.54 19.87
CA SER A 32 -13.54 -10.93 19.14
C SER A 32 -13.06 -10.11 17.94
N ALA A 33 -13.99 -9.82 17.01
CA ALA A 33 -13.72 -8.96 15.85
C ALA A 33 -13.35 -7.53 16.24
N VAL A 34 -13.93 -7.00 17.32
CA VAL A 34 -13.62 -5.65 17.82
C VAL A 34 -12.17 -5.58 18.31
N GLN A 35 -11.72 -6.58 19.07
CA GLN A 35 -10.33 -6.64 19.54
C GLN A 35 -9.35 -6.79 18.38
N ALA A 36 -9.70 -7.58 17.36
CA ALA A 36 -8.89 -7.71 16.15
C ALA A 36 -8.76 -6.37 15.41
N TRP A 37 -9.87 -5.65 15.25
CA TRP A 37 -9.90 -4.33 14.62
C TRP A 37 -9.07 -3.31 15.40
N GLU A 38 -9.26 -3.21 16.71
CA GLU A 38 -8.49 -2.30 17.57
C GLU A 38 -6.99 -2.60 17.54
N SER A 39 -6.62 -3.89 17.53
CA SER A 39 -5.22 -4.31 17.46
C SER A 39 -4.60 -3.93 16.11
N ALA A 40 -5.31 -4.17 15.00
CA ALA A 40 -4.87 -3.77 13.68
C ALA A 40 -4.72 -2.24 13.59
N TYR A 41 -5.71 -1.49 14.09
CA TYR A 41 -5.68 -0.03 14.07
C TYR A 41 -4.52 0.55 14.89
N LYS A 42 -4.23 0.01 16.08
CA LYS A 42 -3.06 0.41 16.87
C LYS A 42 -1.75 0.12 16.16
N HIS A 43 -1.65 -1.02 15.49
CA HIS A 43 -0.47 -1.34 14.69
C HIS A 43 -0.30 -0.36 13.52
N LEU A 44 -1.37 -0.07 12.79
CA LEU A 44 -1.37 0.93 11.72
C LEU A 44 -0.88 2.30 12.20
N GLN A 45 -1.34 2.75 13.37
CA GLN A 45 -0.90 4.01 13.98
C GLN A 45 0.55 4.01 14.44
N SER A 46 1.13 2.83 14.73
CA SER A 46 2.55 2.72 15.10
C SER A 46 3.50 2.92 13.91
N ILE A 47 3.01 2.75 12.68
CA ILE A 47 3.81 2.94 11.46
C ILE A 47 3.84 4.43 11.13
N MET A 48 4.86 5.11 11.64
CA MET A 48 5.04 6.56 11.50
C MET A 48 6.25 6.89 10.64
N TYR A 49 6.04 7.13 9.35
CA TYR A 49 7.08 7.62 8.44
C TYR A 49 7.24 9.13 8.53
N LYS A 50 8.47 9.59 8.34
CA LYS A 50 8.86 10.99 8.28
C LYS A 50 9.25 11.40 6.87
N LYS A 51 9.21 12.70 6.62
CA LYS A 51 9.75 13.26 5.39
C LYS A 51 11.19 12.77 5.18
N ASP A 52 11.50 12.47 3.93
CA ASP A 52 12.78 11.98 3.43
C ASP A 52 13.13 10.52 3.81
N ASP A 53 12.27 9.82 4.57
CA ASP A 53 12.39 8.37 4.75
C ASP A 53 12.33 7.65 3.40
N LEU A 54 13.12 6.58 3.28
CA LEU A 54 13.14 5.72 2.11
C LEU A 54 12.35 4.44 2.38
N VAL A 55 11.39 4.17 1.51
CA VAL A 55 10.41 3.11 1.66
C VAL A 55 10.22 2.34 0.36
N VAL A 56 9.71 1.13 0.49
CA VAL A 56 9.34 0.27 -0.64
C VAL A 56 7.89 -0.17 -0.45
N MET A 57 7.15 -0.24 -1.56
CA MET A 57 5.80 -0.80 -1.56
C MET A 57 5.86 -2.30 -1.26
N ASP A 58 5.11 -2.74 -0.28
CA ASP A 58 5.06 -4.13 0.15
C ASP A 58 3.62 -4.57 0.46
N ASN A 59 3.34 -5.86 0.29
CA ASN A 59 2.03 -6.47 0.54
C ASN A 59 0.84 -5.80 -0.18
N CYS A 60 1.06 -5.16 -1.33
CA CYS A 60 0.01 -4.56 -2.17
C CYS A 60 0.16 -4.95 -3.65
N MET A 61 -0.84 -4.62 -4.48
CA MET A 61 -0.81 -4.93 -5.91
C MET A 61 0.32 -4.18 -6.63
N GLU A 62 0.63 -2.96 -6.22
CA GLU A 62 1.71 -2.15 -6.76
C GLU A 62 3.09 -2.78 -6.48
N ALA A 63 3.25 -3.49 -5.36
CA ALA A 63 4.46 -4.25 -5.05
C ALA A 63 4.69 -5.40 -6.04
N GLY A 64 3.62 -5.99 -6.59
CA GLY A 64 3.70 -7.00 -7.64
C GLY A 64 3.99 -6.41 -9.04
N CYS A 65 3.92 -5.09 -9.20
CA CYS A 65 4.16 -4.44 -10.49
C CYS A 65 5.67 -4.36 -10.79
N PRO A 66 6.16 -4.86 -11.94
CA PRO A 66 7.60 -4.89 -12.26
C PRO A 66 8.28 -3.52 -12.23
N THR A 67 7.54 -2.45 -12.52
CA THR A 67 8.07 -1.08 -12.61
C THR A 67 7.90 -0.27 -11.33
N LYS A 68 6.90 -0.57 -10.51
CA LYS A 68 6.57 0.18 -9.28
C LYS A 68 6.98 -0.54 -8.00
N GLY A 69 6.93 -1.86 -7.98
CA GLY A 69 7.15 -2.66 -6.77
C GLY A 69 8.62 -2.84 -6.39
N LYS A 70 9.53 -2.76 -7.37
CA LYS A 70 10.98 -2.75 -7.12
C LYS A 70 11.54 -1.34 -6.92
N ARG A 71 10.67 -0.34 -6.90
CA ARG A 71 11.07 1.07 -6.82
C ARG A 71 11.16 1.48 -5.36
N ILE A 72 12.22 2.22 -5.07
CA ILE A 72 12.40 2.89 -3.79
C ILE A 72 11.76 4.26 -3.92
N TRP A 73 10.99 4.60 -2.91
CA TRP A 73 10.26 5.84 -2.81
C TRP A 73 10.80 6.63 -1.63
N ARG A 74 10.93 7.94 -1.83
CA ARG A 74 11.18 8.92 -0.78
C ARG A 74 9.87 9.52 -0.31
N CYS A 75 9.71 9.61 1.00
CA CYS A 75 8.59 10.28 1.65
C CYS A 75 8.68 11.80 1.43
N ARG A 76 7.69 12.38 0.75
CA ARG A 76 7.65 13.84 0.48
C ARG A 76 7.21 14.67 1.69
N THR A 77 6.47 14.03 2.58
CA THR A 77 5.87 14.63 3.77
C THR A 77 6.06 13.68 4.94
N ASP A 78 5.86 14.19 6.16
CA ASP A 78 5.50 13.31 7.26
C ASP A 78 4.19 12.58 6.91
N HIS A 79 3.98 11.40 7.50
CA HIS A 79 2.68 10.75 7.41
C HIS A 79 1.59 11.66 7.99
N PHE A 80 0.37 11.50 7.49
CA PHE A 80 -0.79 12.27 7.92
C PHE A 80 -2.03 11.39 7.93
N THR A 81 -3.05 11.81 8.67
CA THR A 81 -4.36 11.16 8.66
C THR A 81 -5.21 11.76 7.55
N ALA A 82 -5.61 10.95 6.57
CA ALA A 82 -6.52 11.34 5.50
C ALA A 82 -7.95 11.54 6.04
N CYS A 83 -8.82 12.19 5.26
CA CYS A 83 -10.22 12.41 5.66
C CYS A 83 -11.01 11.12 5.90
N SER A 84 -10.57 10.00 5.31
CA SER A 84 -11.12 8.66 5.56
C SER A 84 -10.74 8.07 6.92
N GLY A 85 -9.77 8.67 7.62
CA GLY A 85 -9.15 8.14 8.84
C GLY A 85 -7.93 7.25 8.58
N ASP A 86 -7.57 7.03 7.31
CA ASP A 86 -6.39 6.27 6.93
C ASP A 86 -5.10 7.04 7.23
N ILE A 87 -4.03 6.31 7.57
CA ILE A 87 -2.69 6.89 7.72
C ILE A 87 -1.98 6.78 6.37
N ALA A 88 -1.61 7.94 5.82
CA ALA A 88 -1.15 8.09 4.46
C ALA A 88 0.07 8.99 4.33
N ILE A 89 0.73 8.91 3.18
CA ILE A 89 1.94 9.68 2.87
C ILE A 89 2.04 9.96 1.37
N PHE A 90 2.70 11.05 0.98
CA PHE A 90 3.03 11.30 -0.43
C PHE A 90 4.42 10.76 -0.77
N LEU A 91 4.57 10.15 -1.94
CA LEU A 91 5.78 9.48 -2.38
C LEU A 91 6.35 10.11 -3.66
N GLU A 92 7.67 10.20 -3.74
CA GLU A 92 8.42 10.51 -4.95
C GLU A 92 9.57 9.52 -5.15
N ASP A 93 10.01 9.31 -6.39
CA ASP A 93 11.25 8.56 -6.66
C ASP A 93 12.45 9.49 -6.86
N ASN A 94 13.62 8.91 -7.12
CA ASN A 94 14.85 9.66 -7.40
C ASN A 94 14.88 10.42 -8.73
N HIS A 95 13.85 10.26 -9.55
CA HIS A 95 13.69 10.99 -10.81
C HIS A 95 12.66 12.12 -10.68
N GLY A 96 12.18 12.40 -9.46
CA GLY A 96 11.12 13.38 -9.21
C GLY A 96 9.74 12.94 -9.70
N TYR A 97 9.57 11.66 -10.04
CA TYR A 97 8.26 11.10 -10.36
C TYR A 97 7.44 10.96 -9.07
N ASN A 98 6.30 11.65 -9.04
CA ASN A 98 5.36 11.56 -7.94
C ASN A 98 4.42 10.37 -8.12
N TYR A 99 4.22 9.59 -7.05
CA TYR A 99 3.10 8.67 -7.03
C TYR A 99 1.79 9.46 -7.13
N SER A 100 0.83 8.93 -7.90
CA SER A 100 -0.44 9.62 -8.12
C SER A 100 -1.29 9.55 -6.86
N GLY A 101 -1.32 10.65 -6.11
CA GLY A 101 -2.06 10.75 -4.84
C GLY A 101 -1.25 10.29 -3.63
N TYR A 102 -1.92 10.17 -2.50
CA TYR A 102 -1.33 9.63 -1.29
C TYR A 102 -1.32 8.10 -1.32
N PHE A 103 -0.40 7.50 -0.58
CA PHE A 103 -0.27 6.06 -0.43
C PHE A 103 -0.44 5.67 1.04
N LEU A 104 -1.02 4.50 1.29
CA LEU A 104 -1.27 4.02 2.65
C LEU A 104 0.02 3.50 3.27
N THR A 105 0.33 3.96 4.49
CA THR A 105 1.59 3.59 5.17
C THR A 105 1.66 2.11 5.51
N TYR A 106 0.51 1.45 5.64
CA TYR A 106 0.43 0.01 5.86
C TYR A 106 1.09 -0.84 4.78
N PHE A 107 1.05 -0.36 3.53
CA PHE A 107 1.62 -1.07 2.37
C PHE A 107 3.05 -0.61 2.08
N LEU A 108 3.71 -0.04 3.07
CA LEU A 108 5.10 0.38 3.00
C LEU A 108 5.90 -0.39 4.03
N ARG A 109 7.15 -0.68 3.65
CA ARG A 109 8.20 -1.06 4.58
C ARG A 109 9.38 -0.10 4.42
N PRO A 110 10.20 0.08 5.46
CA PRO A 110 11.50 0.73 5.30
C PRO A 110 12.31 0.04 4.20
N ALA A 111 13.03 0.83 3.40
CA ALA A 111 14.00 0.30 2.46
C ALA A 111 15.16 -0.38 3.23
N SER A 112 15.69 -1.48 2.69
CA SER A 112 16.89 -2.12 3.24
C SER A 112 18.15 -1.32 2.93
N GLU A 113 19.25 -1.58 3.62
CA GLU A 113 20.53 -0.90 3.34
C GLU A 113 20.99 -1.07 1.89
N ASP A 114 20.79 -2.25 1.30
CA ASP A 114 21.18 -2.53 -0.08
C ASP A 114 20.29 -1.77 -1.08
N GLU A 115 19.01 -1.63 -0.76
CA GLU A 115 18.08 -0.80 -1.52
C GLU A 115 18.50 0.67 -1.44
N ILE A 116 18.78 1.19 -0.25
CA ILE A 116 19.22 2.58 -0.05
C ILE A 116 20.50 2.87 -0.85
N LYS A 117 21.50 1.97 -0.82
CA LYS A 117 22.73 2.12 -1.64
C LYS A 117 22.42 2.15 -3.14
N ALA A 118 21.49 1.31 -3.60
CA ALA A 118 21.07 1.29 -5.00
C ALA A 118 20.27 2.55 -5.39
N PHE A 119 19.62 3.21 -4.43
CA PHE A 119 18.93 4.49 -4.61
C PHE A 119 19.94 5.63 -4.80
N GLU A 120 20.90 5.76 -3.87
CA GLU A 120 21.92 6.82 -3.89
C GLU A 120 22.89 6.72 -5.07
N GLY A 121 23.15 5.50 -5.58
CA GLY A 121 23.99 5.26 -6.75
C GLY A 121 23.38 5.73 -8.09
N GLN A 122 22.12 6.13 -8.12
CA GLN A 122 21.47 6.65 -9.32
C GLN A 122 21.67 8.17 -9.39
N SER A 123 22.51 8.63 -10.33
CA SER A 123 22.65 10.07 -10.60
C SER A 123 21.28 10.69 -10.92
N PRO A 124 20.93 11.87 -10.36
CA PRO A 124 19.68 12.52 -10.67
C PRO A 124 19.61 12.78 -12.18
N ILE A 125 18.57 12.27 -12.83
CA ILE A 125 18.31 12.62 -14.23
C ILE A 125 17.90 14.09 -14.23
N PRO A 126 18.55 14.95 -15.05
CA PRO A 126 18.19 16.36 -15.10
C PRO A 126 16.69 16.50 -15.44
N PRO A 127 15.99 17.46 -14.82
CA PRO A 127 14.57 17.65 -15.04
C PRO A 127 14.31 17.78 -16.54
N LYS A 128 13.36 16.97 -17.03
CA LYS A 128 12.95 16.97 -18.42
C LYS A 128 12.37 18.35 -18.71
N ALA A 129 13.12 19.20 -19.40
CA ALA A 129 12.65 20.54 -19.77
C ALA A 129 11.30 20.42 -20.47
N GLU A 130 10.25 20.96 -19.85
CA GLU A 130 8.97 21.15 -20.52
C GLU A 130 9.23 22.04 -21.73
N LYS A 131 9.03 21.48 -22.94
CA LYS A 131 8.97 22.30 -24.14
C LYS A 131 7.73 23.18 -24.01
N LEU A 132 7.93 24.41 -23.55
CA LEU A 132 6.96 25.50 -23.68
C LEU A 132 6.69 25.70 -25.17
N ASN A 133 5.64 25.08 -25.70
CA ASN A 133 5.08 25.44 -27.00
C ASN A 133 4.35 26.78 -26.82
N LEU A 134 5.09 27.89 -26.91
CA LEU A 134 4.51 29.20 -27.21
C LEU A 134 4.04 29.18 -28.67
N SER A 135 2.83 28.71 -28.89
CA SER A 135 2.08 29.13 -30.08
C SER A 135 1.46 30.49 -29.77
N SER A 136 2.15 31.55 -30.18
CA SER A 136 1.60 32.91 -30.18
C SER A 136 0.49 32.99 -31.24
N PRO A 137 -0.63 33.67 -30.96
CA PRO A 137 -1.62 33.99 -31.97
C PRO A 137 -1.13 35.17 -32.81
N SER A 138 -1.00 34.99 -34.12
CA SER A 138 -0.79 36.11 -35.04
C SER A 138 -2.13 36.84 -35.24
N LEU A 139 -2.18 38.06 -34.70
CA LEU A 139 -3.10 39.12 -35.13
C LEU A 139 -2.83 39.46 -36.60
N LEU A 140 -3.85 39.32 -37.45
CA LEU A 140 -4.16 40.17 -38.62
C LEU A 140 -5.67 40.10 -38.87
#